data_AF-A0A059LLI7-F1
#
_entry.id   AF-A0A059LLI7-F1
#
_cell.length_a   1.000
_cell.length_b   1.000
_cell.length_c   1.000
_cell.angle_alpha   90.00
_cell.angle_beta   90.00
_cell.angle_gamma   90.00
#
_symmetry.space_group_name_H-M   'P 1'
#
loop_
_entity.id
_entity.type
_entity.pdbx_description
1 polymer ?
#
loop_
_entity_poly.entity_id
_entity_poly.type
_entity_poly.pdbx_seq_one_letter_code
_entity_poly.pdbx_strand_id
1 'polypeptide(L)'
;MVACDGTQRALNFDVFVPALPVNLFENEYRQNYTDALSSYFPEAAWSIAFTTQMDRGVVVRTEATFPTESSTAWVMSARRVYAMLRTGTCAQALDPIFWGLTSAQQVTLPYLVSPSPTMDAYSPDSIVHSLHINLIMHAHVPSWLTRTRSESFIAPFKSKPGTLGSTAWKHDYVMPHKPLRAAVALQVVSFSARSLALINMEIKTDLVKLWPPASWGALSIMAGAQVVRLLDV
;
A
#
# COMPACT_ATOMS: atom_id res chain seq x y z
N MET A 1 -3.54 -6.71 -18.16
CA MET A 1 -4.05 -5.33 -18.30
C MET A 1 -2.95 -4.50 -18.93
N VAL A 2 -3.22 -3.91 -20.09
CA VAL A 2 -2.27 -3.05 -20.82
C VAL A 2 -2.32 -1.67 -20.18
N ALA A 3 -1.16 -1.03 -19.99
CA ALA A 3 -1.09 0.37 -19.59
C ALA A 3 -1.24 1.21 -20.86
N CYS A 4 -1.96 2.34 -20.82
CA CYS A 4 -2.01 3.24 -21.98
C CYS A 4 -0.61 3.82 -22.22
N ASP A 5 -0.30 4.14 -23.49
CA ASP A 5 0.98 4.72 -23.88
C ASP A 5 1.29 5.95 -23.03
N GLY A 6 2.52 6.00 -22.50
CA GLY A 6 2.96 7.06 -21.62
C GLY A 6 2.56 6.93 -20.15
N THR A 7 1.88 5.85 -19.72
CA THR A 7 1.62 5.60 -18.29
C THR A 7 2.55 4.54 -17.72
N GLN A 8 2.94 4.70 -16.45
CA GLN A 8 3.76 3.75 -15.70
C GLN A 8 2.94 3.09 -14.60
N ARG A 9 3.38 1.90 -14.19
CA ARG A 9 2.84 1.25 -12.99
C ARG A 9 3.63 1.71 -11.79
N ALA A 10 2.94 1.97 -10.70
CA ALA A 10 3.57 2.25 -9.42
C ALA A 10 2.90 1.47 -8.29
N LEU A 11 3.60 1.35 -7.19
CA LEU A 11 3.06 1.03 -5.89
C LEU A 11 3.72 1.95 -4.87
N ASN A 12 3.00 2.28 -3.81
CA ASN A 12 3.55 2.97 -2.65
C ASN A 12 3.26 2.23 -1.35
N PHE A 13 4.12 2.47 -0.38
CA PHE A 13 4.01 1.91 0.95
C PHE A 13 4.68 2.81 1.97
N ASP A 14 4.28 2.66 3.23
CA ASP A 14 4.85 3.38 4.36
C ASP A 14 5.82 2.48 5.09
N VAL A 15 7.03 2.97 5.32
CA VAL A 15 8.05 2.28 6.12
C VAL A 15 8.32 3.08 7.37
N PHE A 16 8.03 2.51 8.53
CA PHE A 16 8.52 3.05 9.79
C PHE A 16 9.98 2.65 9.99
N VAL A 17 10.84 3.66 10.16
CA VAL A 17 12.28 3.55 10.38
C VAL A 17 12.57 4.03 11.80
N PRO A 18 12.81 3.12 12.76
CA PRO A 18 12.96 3.50 14.18
C PRO A 18 14.32 4.13 14.52
N ALA A 19 15.34 3.90 13.70
CA ALA A 19 16.71 4.33 14.02
C ALA A 19 16.94 5.83 13.85
N LEU A 20 16.03 6.56 13.18
CA LEU A 20 16.25 7.94 12.77
C LEU A 20 15.05 8.84 13.10
N PRO A 21 15.21 9.92 13.90
CA PRO A 21 14.21 10.98 13.98
C PRO A 21 14.16 11.78 12.68
N VAL A 22 13.03 12.45 12.39
CA VAL A 22 12.81 13.15 11.10
C VAL A 22 13.84 14.23 10.80
N ASN A 23 14.30 14.96 11.81
CA ASN A 23 15.32 16.00 11.64
C ASN A 23 16.70 15.43 11.28
N LEU A 24 16.93 14.12 11.43
CA LEU A 24 18.13 13.46 10.94
C LEU A 24 17.88 12.75 9.59
N PHE A 25 16.62 12.56 9.20
CA PHE A 25 16.25 11.96 7.91
C PHE A 25 16.26 13.01 6.78
N GLU A 26 17.40 13.68 6.64
CA GLU A 26 17.67 14.73 5.65
C GLU A 26 18.16 14.14 4.31
N ASN A 27 18.68 14.98 3.42
CA ASN A 27 19.02 14.64 2.04
C ASN A 27 19.94 13.42 1.92
N GLU A 28 21.01 13.33 2.73
CA GLU A 28 21.95 12.20 2.67
C GLU A 28 21.28 10.88 3.08
N TYR A 29 20.54 10.85 4.18
CA TYR A 29 19.81 9.66 4.62
C TYR A 29 18.68 9.28 3.68
N ARG A 30 17.98 10.27 3.11
CA ARG A 30 16.97 10.05 2.07
C ARG A 30 17.57 9.41 0.83
N GLN A 31 18.73 9.89 0.38
CA GLN A 31 19.47 9.31 -0.75
C GLN A 31 19.93 7.88 -0.43
N ASN A 32 20.57 7.67 0.73
CA ASN A 32 21.00 6.34 1.17
C ASN A 32 19.84 5.34 1.26
N TYR A 33 18.66 5.81 1.70
CA TYR A 33 17.44 5.01 1.76
C TYR A 33 16.98 4.57 0.36
N THR A 34 16.92 5.50 -0.60
CA THR A 34 16.54 5.17 -1.98
C THR A 34 17.60 4.37 -2.72
N ASP A 35 18.88 4.57 -2.42
CA ASP A 35 20.00 3.81 -3.00
C ASP A 35 19.98 2.37 -2.53
N ALA A 36 19.70 2.13 -1.25
CA ALA A 36 19.57 0.79 -0.70
C ALA A 36 18.42 0.00 -1.36
N LEU A 37 17.28 0.65 -1.57
CA LEU A 37 16.15 0.06 -2.32
C LEU A 37 16.49 -0.18 -3.79
N SER A 38 17.13 0.79 -4.45
CA SER A 38 17.53 0.70 -5.86
C SER A 38 18.59 -0.39 -6.09
N SER A 39 19.51 -0.57 -5.15
CA SER A 39 20.52 -1.63 -5.21
C SER A 39 19.90 -3.02 -5.16
N TYR A 40 18.87 -3.22 -4.32
CA TYR A 40 18.21 -4.51 -4.18
C TYR A 40 17.16 -4.79 -5.28
N PHE A 41 16.48 -3.74 -5.75
CA PHE A 41 15.44 -3.77 -6.78
C PHE A 41 15.78 -2.80 -7.94
N PRO A 42 16.79 -3.12 -8.77
CA PRO A 42 17.26 -2.22 -9.83
C PRO A 42 16.24 -2.00 -10.95
N GLU A 43 15.18 -2.82 -11.01
CA GLU A 43 14.12 -2.71 -12.03
C GLU A 43 13.03 -1.70 -11.68
N ALA A 44 13.10 -1.08 -10.49
CA ALA A 44 12.18 -0.04 -10.04
C ALA A 44 12.91 1.28 -9.82
N ALA A 45 12.26 2.38 -10.19
CA ALA A 45 12.66 3.72 -9.79
C ALA A 45 12.06 4.02 -8.42
N TRP A 46 12.88 4.48 -7.48
CA TRP A 46 12.50 4.69 -6.09
C TRP A 46 12.44 6.19 -5.76
N SER A 47 11.38 6.60 -5.08
CA SER A 47 11.23 7.97 -4.59
C SER A 47 10.60 8.00 -3.20
N ILE A 48 10.82 9.11 -2.49
CA ILE A 48 10.21 9.40 -1.21
C ILE A 48 9.17 10.50 -1.45
N ALA A 49 7.89 10.17 -1.37
CA ALA A 49 6.83 11.14 -1.61
C ALA A 49 6.71 12.13 -0.44
N PHE A 50 6.77 11.65 0.80
CA PHE A 50 6.82 12.47 2.00
C PHE A 50 7.34 11.67 3.20
N THR A 51 7.61 12.37 4.30
CA THR A 51 8.04 11.80 5.58
C THR A 51 7.20 12.37 6.70
N THR A 52 6.83 11.53 7.67
CA THR A 52 6.06 11.94 8.85
C THR A 52 6.80 11.56 10.12
N GLN A 53 6.86 12.50 11.07
CA GLN A 53 7.51 12.26 12.35
C GLN A 53 6.62 11.43 13.27
N MET A 54 7.26 10.47 13.94
CA MET A 54 6.68 9.68 15.02
C MET A 54 7.57 9.83 16.26
N ASP A 55 7.03 9.51 17.44
CA ASP A 55 7.73 9.68 18.72
C ASP A 55 9.09 8.97 18.79
N ARG A 56 9.29 7.91 18.00
CA ARG A 56 10.49 7.05 18.02
C ARG A 56 10.99 6.71 16.63
N GLY A 57 10.84 7.63 15.67
CA GLY A 57 11.37 7.43 14.32
C GLY A 57 10.67 8.26 13.25
N VAL A 58 10.86 7.86 12.00
CA VAL A 58 10.20 8.45 10.83
C VAL A 58 9.37 7.40 10.12
N VAL A 59 8.20 7.79 9.63
CA VAL A 59 7.47 7.04 8.62
C VAL A 59 7.80 7.64 7.25
N VAL A 60 8.34 6.81 6.37
CA VAL A 60 8.76 7.19 5.02
C VAL A 60 7.73 6.66 4.01
N ARG A 61 7.03 7.57 3.34
CA ARG A 61 6.18 7.22 2.20
C ARG A 61 7.06 6.94 1.00
N THR A 62 7.22 5.65 0.69
CA THR A 62 8.06 5.16 -0.40
C THR A 62 7.20 4.85 -1.62
N GLU A 63 7.64 5.28 -2.79
CA GLU A 63 7.02 4.90 -4.06
C GLU A 63 8.04 4.17 -4.94
N ALA A 64 7.58 3.07 -5.54
CA ALA A 64 8.30 2.30 -6.54
C ALA A 64 7.55 2.41 -7.86
N THR A 65 8.21 2.96 -8.87
CA THR A 65 7.67 3.11 -10.23
C THR A 65 8.41 2.18 -11.19
N PHE A 66 7.66 1.50 -12.06
CA PHE A 66 8.19 0.48 -12.96
C PHE A 66 8.21 1.03 -14.39
N PRO A 67 9.40 1.38 -14.93
CA PRO A 67 9.52 2.16 -16.17
C PRO A 67 9.38 1.33 -17.47
N THR A 68 9.20 0.01 -17.40
CA THR A 68 9.21 -0.85 -18.60
C THR A 68 7.87 -0.87 -19.35
N GLU A 69 7.92 -0.58 -20.66
CA GLU A 69 6.78 -0.39 -21.57
C GLU A 69 6.00 -1.67 -21.91
N SER A 70 6.55 -2.86 -21.66
CA SER A 70 5.78 -4.09 -21.88
C SER A 70 4.78 -4.30 -20.74
N SER A 71 3.51 -4.47 -21.10
CA SER A 71 2.36 -4.52 -20.17
C SER A 71 2.44 -5.54 -19.03
N THR A 72 3.44 -6.44 -19.02
CA THR A 72 3.59 -7.50 -18.02
C THR A 72 4.97 -7.58 -17.34
N ALA A 73 6.04 -6.98 -17.87
CA ALA A 73 7.38 -7.09 -17.26
C ALA A 73 7.41 -6.53 -15.82
N TRP A 74 6.71 -5.42 -15.59
CA TRP A 74 6.56 -4.81 -14.26
C TRP A 74 6.01 -5.77 -13.20
N VAL A 75 5.22 -6.79 -13.59
CA VAL A 75 4.60 -7.74 -12.66
C VAL A 75 5.65 -8.52 -11.89
N MET A 76 6.73 -8.93 -12.55
CA MET A 76 7.79 -9.69 -11.89
C MET A 76 8.58 -8.82 -10.91
N SER A 77 8.90 -7.58 -11.29
CA SER A 77 9.55 -6.61 -10.41
C SER A 77 8.67 -6.29 -9.19
N ALA A 78 7.39 -5.97 -9.42
CA ALA A 78 6.43 -5.70 -8.35
C ALA A 78 6.27 -6.89 -7.40
N ARG A 79 6.23 -8.13 -7.92
CA ARG A 79 6.16 -9.35 -7.09
C ARG A 79 7.33 -9.48 -6.14
N ARG A 80 8.56 -9.12 -6.55
CA ARG A 80 9.74 -9.13 -5.68
C ARG A 80 9.59 -8.09 -4.55
N VAL A 81 9.10 -6.90 -4.86
CA VAL A 81 8.81 -5.87 -3.85
C VAL A 81 7.73 -6.36 -2.86
N TYR A 82 6.62 -6.92 -3.35
CA TYR A 82 5.60 -7.49 -2.47
C TYR A 82 6.11 -8.66 -1.64
N ALA A 83 7.03 -9.48 -2.16
CA ALA A 83 7.62 -10.57 -1.40
C ALA A 83 8.41 -10.06 -0.18
N MET A 84 9.16 -8.96 -0.33
CA MET A 84 9.77 -8.26 0.79
C MET A 84 8.71 -7.72 1.76
N LEU A 85 7.74 -6.95 1.26
CA LEU A 85 6.72 -6.33 2.10
C LEU A 85 5.84 -7.34 2.84
N ARG A 86 5.71 -8.56 2.31
CA ARG A 86 4.92 -9.65 2.91
C ARG A 86 5.37 -9.99 4.32
N THR A 87 6.67 -9.87 4.61
CA THR A 87 7.27 -10.15 5.92
C THR A 87 7.13 -8.99 6.90
N GLY A 88 6.45 -7.90 6.50
CA GLY A 88 6.19 -6.77 7.39
C GLY A 88 7.40 -5.90 7.70
N THR A 89 8.53 -6.14 7.03
CA THR A 89 9.79 -5.42 7.20
C THR A 89 10.41 -5.16 5.83
N CYS A 90 11.34 -4.22 5.76
CA CYS A 90 12.15 -3.97 4.58
C CYS A 90 13.59 -4.50 4.75
N ALA A 91 13.81 -5.44 5.68
CA ALA A 91 15.14 -5.89 6.10
C ALA A 91 16.01 -6.49 4.97
N GLN A 92 15.39 -6.90 3.86
CA GLN A 92 16.10 -7.39 2.67
C GLN A 92 16.86 -6.27 1.94
N ALA A 93 16.28 -5.07 1.89
CA ALA A 93 16.86 -3.91 1.22
C ALA A 93 17.45 -2.90 2.22
N LEU A 94 16.92 -2.84 3.45
CA LEU A 94 17.32 -1.92 4.50
C LEU A 94 17.94 -2.70 5.66
N ASP A 95 19.28 -2.75 5.70
CA ASP A 95 20.04 -3.45 6.75
C ASP A 95 19.59 -3.02 8.16
N PRO A 96 19.13 -3.96 9.01
CA PRO A 96 18.73 -3.68 10.38
C PRO A 96 19.82 -3.05 11.26
N ILE A 97 21.11 -3.23 10.94
CA ILE A 97 22.22 -2.59 11.67
C ILE A 97 22.15 -1.06 11.52
N PHE A 98 21.83 -0.58 10.31
CA PHE A 98 21.81 0.85 10.01
C PHE A 98 20.41 1.46 10.21
N TRP A 99 19.37 0.77 9.75
CA TRP A 99 17.99 1.29 9.73
C TRP A 99 17.14 0.87 10.93
N GLY A 100 17.64 -0.06 11.75
CA GLY A 100 16.86 -0.74 12.80
C GLY A 100 15.82 -1.71 12.22
N LEU A 101 14.97 -2.26 13.08
CA LEU A 101 13.87 -3.13 12.65
C LEU A 101 12.78 -2.29 11.95
N THR A 102 12.91 -2.15 10.63
CA THR A 102 11.94 -1.46 9.79
C THR A 102 10.59 -2.17 9.80
N SER A 103 9.51 -1.40 9.67
CA SER A 103 8.14 -1.92 9.65
C SER A 103 7.41 -1.41 8.42
N ALA A 104 6.99 -2.33 7.56
CA ALA A 104 6.07 -2.03 6.47
C ALA A 104 4.66 -1.85 7.04
N GLN A 105 4.10 -0.66 6.89
CA GLN A 105 2.80 -0.29 7.43
C GLN A 105 1.76 -0.31 6.30
N GLN A 106 1.41 0.86 5.75
CA GLN A 106 0.50 0.92 4.62
C GLN A 106 1.17 0.30 3.40
N VAL A 107 0.48 -0.60 2.71
CA VAL A 107 0.89 -1.08 1.37
C VAL A 107 -0.26 -0.86 0.40
N THR A 108 0.06 -0.40 -0.81
CA THR A 108 -0.91 -0.35 -1.90
C THR A 108 -0.78 -1.52 -2.84
N LEU A 109 -1.88 -1.84 -3.52
CA LEU A 109 -1.84 -2.61 -4.75
C LEU A 109 -1.41 -1.71 -5.92
N PRO A 110 -0.93 -2.29 -7.04
CA PRO A 110 -0.39 -1.50 -8.14
C PRO A 110 -1.44 -0.53 -8.72
N TYR A 111 -1.01 0.68 -9.07
CA TYR A 111 -1.83 1.73 -9.67
C TYR A 111 -1.10 2.40 -10.84
N LEU A 112 -1.77 3.33 -11.53
CA LEU A 112 -1.19 4.10 -12.63
C LEU A 112 -0.63 5.43 -12.15
N VAL A 113 0.57 5.77 -12.63
CA VAL A 113 1.14 7.11 -12.57
C VAL A 113 1.43 7.59 -13.99
N SER A 114 1.20 8.88 -14.22
CA SER A 114 1.61 9.52 -15.47
C SER A 114 2.89 10.32 -15.21
N PRO A 115 3.97 10.09 -15.96
CA PRO A 115 5.17 10.92 -15.91
C PRO A 115 4.93 12.32 -16.47
N SER A 116 3.88 12.51 -17.30
CA SER A 116 3.49 13.83 -17.81
C SER A 116 2.24 14.37 -17.09
N PRO A 117 2.26 15.62 -16.60
CA PRO A 117 1.07 16.28 -16.08
C PRO A 117 0.06 16.64 -17.19
N THR A 118 0.42 16.56 -18.47
CA THR A 118 -0.38 17.03 -19.62
C THR A 118 -1.18 15.92 -20.31
N MET A 119 -1.64 14.88 -19.58
CA MET A 119 -2.59 13.93 -20.16
C MET A 119 -3.97 14.61 -20.30
N ASP A 120 -4.10 15.41 -21.36
CA ASP A 120 -5.31 16.14 -21.76
C ASP A 120 -6.37 15.22 -22.40
N ALA A 121 -6.06 13.95 -22.65
CA ALA A 121 -7.01 12.94 -23.12
C ALA A 121 -7.85 12.33 -21.97
N TYR A 122 -8.20 13.13 -20.96
CA TYR A 122 -9.06 12.70 -19.85
C TYR A 122 -10.50 12.51 -20.35
N SER A 123 -10.91 11.26 -20.53
CA SER A 123 -12.33 10.92 -20.59
C SER A 123 -12.79 10.49 -19.18
N PRO A 124 -13.66 11.26 -18.51
CA PRO A 124 -14.16 10.88 -17.18
C PRO A 124 -14.82 9.50 -17.15
N ASP A 125 -15.34 9.03 -18.29
CA ASP A 125 -16.10 7.79 -18.41
C ASP A 125 -15.21 6.54 -18.61
N SER A 126 -13.92 6.71 -18.90
CA SER A 126 -12.98 5.60 -19.10
C SER A 126 -12.15 5.28 -17.85
N ILE A 127 -12.22 6.10 -16.79
CA ILE A 127 -11.29 5.95 -15.67
C ILE A 127 -11.84 5.01 -14.60
N VAL A 128 -11.04 3.99 -14.31
CA VAL A 128 -11.25 3.13 -13.16
C VAL A 128 -10.47 3.69 -11.98
N HIS A 129 -11.17 4.04 -10.91
CA HIS A 129 -10.58 4.47 -9.64
C HIS A 129 -10.46 3.30 -8.68
N SER A 130 -9.55 3.44 -7.71
CA SER A 130 -9.29 2.45 -6.69
C SER A 130 -9.07 3.09 -5.33
N LEU A 131 -9.81 2.66 -4.31
CA LEU A 131 -9.60 2.97 -2.90
C LEU A 131 -8.65 1.95 -2.30
N HIS A 132 -7.53 2.43 -1.75
CA HIS A 132 -6.59 1.61 -1.00
C HIS A 132 -6.65 2.00 0.48
N ILE A 133 -6.89 1.02 1.36
CA ILE A 133 -6.93 1.21 2.81
C ILE A 133 -6.27 0.03 3.50
N ASN A 134 -5.53 0.30 4.57
CA ASN A 134 -4.82 -0.73 5.32
C ASN A 134 -5.40 -0.85 6.73
N LEU A 135 -5.57 -2.07 7.22
CA LEU A 135 -6.10 -2.36 8.54
C LEU A 135 -5.15 -3.28 9.31
N ILE A 136 -4.97 -3.01 10.60
CA ILE A 136 -4.25 -3.88 11.54
C ILE A 136 -5.27 -4.77 12.24
N MET A 137 -4.97 -6.07 12.32
CA MET A 137 -5.71 -7.04 13.12
C MET A 137 -4.95 -7.34 14.41
N HIS A 138 -5.37 -6.74 15.52
CA HIS A 138 -4.58 -6.77 16.76
C HIS A 138 -4.48 -8.15 17.42
N ALA A 139 -5.45 -9.03 17.17
CA ALA A 139 -5.55 -10.35 17.78
C ALA A 139 -5.10 -11.50 16.85
N HIS A 140 -4.63 -11.20 15.64
CA HIS A 140 -4.41 -12.20 14.60
C HIS A 140 -3.05 -12.02 13.93
N VAL A 141 -2.52 -13.12 13.39
CA VAL A 141 -1.30 -13.17 12.57
C VAL A 141 -1.66 -13.57 11.14
N PRO A 142 -0.81 -13.35 10.12
CA PRO A 142 -1.24 -13.52 8.73
C PRO A 142 -1.66 -14.93 8.31
N SER A 143 -1.24 -15.99 9.01
CA SER A 143 -1.72 -17.35 8.76
C SER A 143 -3.20 -17.52 9.11
N TRP A 144 -3.73 -16.74 10.06
CA TRP A 144 -5.14 -16.73 10.42
C TRP A 144 -6.03 -16.22 9.27
N LEU A 145 -5.56 -15.25 8.48
CA LEU A 145 -6.28 -14.73 7.31
C LEU A 145 -6.20 -15.69 6.12
N THR A 146 -6.88 -16.83 6.19
CA THR A 146 -7.01 -17.76 5.06
C THR A 146 -7.71 -17.10 3.87
N ARG A 147 -7.66 -17.73 2.69
CA ARG A 147 -8.39 -17.25 1.50
C ARG A 147 -9.89 -17.01 1.80
N THR A 148 -10.54 -17.96 2.45
CA THR A 148 -11.96 -17.85 2.84
C THR A 148 -12.23 -16.66 3.76
N ARG A 149 -11.34 -16.41 4.72
CA ARG A 149 -11.45 -15.22 5.58
C ARG A 149 -11.19 -13.94 4.79
N SER A 150 -10.19 -13.89 3.92
CA SER A 150 -9.98 -12.73 3.03
C SER A 150 -11.20 -12.45 2.15
N GLU A 151 -11.84 -13.48 1.58
CA GLU A 151 -13.07 -13.33 0.78
C GLU A 151 -14.24 -12.82 1.62
N SER A 152 -14.36 -13.28 2.87
CA SER A 152 -15.35 -12.78 3.84
C SER A 152 -15.06 -11.35 4.28
N PHE A 153 -13.77 -10.98 4.38
CA PHE A 153 -13.34 -9.64 4.80
C PHE A 153 -13.75 -8.57 3.79
N ILE A 154 -13.70 -8.89 2.50
CA ILE A 154 -14.07 -7.98 1.41
C ILE A 154 -15.56 -8.05 1.03
N ALA A 155 -16.30 -9.03 1.58
CA ALA A 155 -17.71 -9.25 1.26
C ALA A 155 -18.60 -8.00 1.42
N PRO A 156 -18.42 -7.13 2.42
CA PRO A 156 -19.25 -5.93 2.58
C PRO A 156 -19.23 -4.97 1.39
N PHE A 157 -18.20 -5.01 0.55
CA PHE A 157 -18.06 -4.10 -0.60
C PHE A 157 -18.58 -4.71 -1.90
N LYS A 158 -18.63 -6.04 -2.01
CA LYS A 158 -19.09 -6.72 -3.23
C LYS A 158 -20.54 -6.38 -3.59
N SER A 159 -21.37 -6.08 -2.60
CA SER A 159 -22.77 -5.73 -2.78
C SER A 159 -23.03 -4.22 -2.86
N LYS A 160 -22.00 -3.37 -2.78
CA LYS A 160 -22.19 -1.91 -2.78
C LYS A 160 -22.36 -1.38 -4.21
N PRO A 161 -23.42 -0.58 -4.49
CA PRO A 161 -23.60 0.04 -5.79
C PRO A 161 -22.34 0.78 -6.26
N GLY A 162 -21.97 0.57 -7.52
CA GLY A 162 -20.79 1.18 -8.13
C GLY A 162 -19.45 0.50 -7.83
N THR A 163 -19.41 -0.55 -6.99
CA THR A 163 -18.20 -1.35 -6.80
C THR A 163 -18.03 -2.34 -7.95
N LEU A 164 -16.92 -2.24 -8.67
CA LEU A 164 -16.54 -3.14 -9.77
C LEU A 164 -15.81 -4.39 -9.26
N GLY A 165 -15.05 -4.23 -8.19
CA GLY A 165 -14.25 -5.30 -7.63
C GLY A 165 -13.68 -4.92 -6.28
N SER A 166 -13.34 -5.93 -5.50
CA SER A 166 -12.58 -5.78 -4.27
C SER A 166 -11.57 -6.91 -4.13
N THR A 167 -10.43 -6.60 -3.53
CA THR A 167 -9.40 -7.59 -3.22
C THR A 167 -8.70 -7.22 -1.93
N ALA A 168 -8.10 -8.21 -1.30
CA ALA A 168 -7.34 -8.04 -0.07
C ALA A 168 -5.98 -8.71 -0.24
N TRP A 169 -4.93 -7.99 0.14
CA TRP A 169 -3.59 -8.52 0.30
C TRP A 169 -3.18 -8.41 1.76
N LYS A 170 -2.56 -9.44 2.30
CA LYS A 170 -2.14 -9.49 3.70
C LYS A 170 -0.63 -9.42 3.81
N HIS A 171 -0.12 -8.94 4.94
CA HIS A 171 1.29 -9.02 5.32
C HIS A 171 1.44 -9.10 6.83
N ASP A 172 2.63 -9.47 7.30
CA ASP A 172 3.00 -9.33 8.70
C ASP A 172 2.99 -7.84 9.08
N TYR A 173 2.52 -7.53 10.28
CA TYR A 173 2.68 -6.23 10.90
C TYR A 173 3.65 -6.37 12.07
N VAL A 174 4.88 -5.96 11.83
CA VAL A 174 6.00 -6.06 12.78
C VAL A 174 6.23 -4.68 13.37
N MET A 175 6.32 -4.56 14.69
CA MET A 175 6.72 -3.31 15.35
C MET A 175 7.67 -3.64 16.51
N PRO A 176 8.68 -2.80 16.81
CA PRO A 176 9.59 -3.02 17.92
C PRO A 176 8.84 -3.25 19.24
N HIS A 177 9.18 -4.31 19.96
CA HIS A 177 8.60 -4.69 21.26
C HIS A 177 7.07 -4.88 21.27
N LYS A 178 6.47 -5.15 20.11
CA LYS A 178 5.05 -5.51 20.00
C LYS A 178 4.93 -6.95 19.48
N PRO A 179 3.88 -7.68 19.88
CA PRO A 179 3.61 -8.98 19.28
C PRO A 179 3.34 -8.84 17.78
N LEU A 180 3.72 -9.87 17.02
CA LEU A 180 3.39 -9.99 15.60
C LEU A 180 1.88 -9.90 15.39
N ARG A 181 1.46 -9.14 14.39
CA ARG A 181 0.06 -8.99 14.00
C ARG A 181 -0.11 -9.18 12.50
N ALA A 182 -1.34 -9.28 12.02
CA ALA A 182 -1.66 -9.23 10.62
C ALA A 182 -2.01 -7.79 10.21
N ALA A 183 -1.57 -7.40 9.03
CA ALA A 183 -2.09 -6.25 8.31
C ALA A 183 -2.75 -6.70 7.01
N VAL A 184 -3.78 -5.96 6.60
CA VAL A 184 -4.54 -6.20 5.37
C VAL A 184 -4.64 -4.91 4.58
N ALA A 185 -4.08 -4.91 3.37
CA ALA A 185 -4.32 -3.93 2.33
C ALA A 185 -5.59 -4.31 1.56
N LEU A 186 -6.65 -3.53 1.73
CA LEU A 186 -7.89 -3.64 0.98
C LEU A 186 -7.81 -2.71 -0.24
N GLN A 187 -8.25 -3.24 -1.39
CA GLN A 187 -8.50 -2.48 -2.60
C GLN A 187 -9.98 -2.60 -2.97
N VAL A 188 -10.63 -1.47 -3.25
CA VAL A 188 -12.00 -1.41 -3.78
C VAL A 188 -12.00 -0.56 -5.04
N VAL A 189 -12.60 -1.06 -6.11
CA VAL A 189 -12.50 -0.47 -7.45
C VAL A 189 -13.87 0.07 -7.90
N SER A 190 -13.92 1.25 -8.52
CA SER A 190 -15.15 1.88 -9.01
C SER A 190 -14.88 2.81 -10.20
N PHE A 191 -15.86 3.02 -11.07
CA PHE A 191 -15.86 4.15 -12.03
C PHE A 191 -16.12 5.50 -11.34
N SER A 192 -16.44 5.54 -10.04
CA SER A 192 -16.73 6.78 -9.33
C SER A 192 -15.81 6.98 -8.12
N ALA A 193 -14.92 7.97 -8.21
CA ALA A 193 -14.12 8.42 -7.07
C ALA A 193 -15.01 8.86 -5.89
N ARG A 194 -16.20 9.41 -6.18
CA ARG A 194 -17.19 9.77 -5.15
C ARG A 194 -17.73 8.53 -4.42
N SER A 195 -18.09 7.46 -5.13
CA SER A 195 -18.52 6.21 -4.49
C SER A 195 -17.43 5.63 -3.60
N LEU A 196 -16.17 5.68 -4.04
CA LEU A 196 -15.03 5.26 -3.23
C LEU A 196 -14.81 6.13 -1.98
N ALA A 197 -15.01 7.44 -2.08
CA ALA A 197 -14.95 8.34 -0.92
C ALA A 197 -16.05 8.02 0.11
N LEU A 198 -17.26 7.68 -0.35
CA LEU A 198 -18.35 7.23 0.52
C LEU A 198 -18.03 5.90 1.21
N ILE A 199 -17.45 4.93 0.48
CA ILE A 199 -16.99 3.67 1.06
C ILE A 199 -15.90 3.90 2.11
N ASN A 200 -14.94 4.80 1.83
CA ASN A 200 -13.88 5.15 2.80
C ASN A 200 -14.47 5.80 4.06
N MET A 201 -15.47 6.67 3.90
CA MET A 201 -16.17 7.30 5.02
C MET A 201 -16.90 6.25 5.87
N GLU A 202 -17.64 5.34 5.24
CA GLU A 202 -18.33 4.24 5.93
C GLU A 202 -17.34 3.34 6.67
N ILE A 203 -16.19 3.00 6.08
CA ILE A 203 -15.17 2.22 6.79
C ILE A 203 -14.71 2.93 8.07
N LYS A 204 -14.52 4.26 8.01
CA LYS A 204 -14.08 5.05 9.15
C LYS A 204 -15.16 5.19 10.23
N THR A 205 -16.43 5.27 9.87
CA THR A 205 -17.53 5.45 10.84
C THR A 205 -18.07 4.12 11.38
N ASP A 206 -18.12 3.08 10.55
CA ASP A 206 -18.88 1.85 10.79
C ASP A 206 -17.95 0.63 10.89
N LEU A 207 -16.70 0.80 11.32
CA LEU A 207 -15.69 -0.27 11.36
C LEU A 207 -16.18 -1.54 12.09
N VAL A 208 -16.85 -1.38 13.24
CA VAL A 208 -17.38 -2.47 14.06
C VAL A 208 -18.55 -3.19 13.37
N LYS A 209 -19.34 -2.47 12.57
CA LYS A 209 -20.47 -3.04 11.82
C LYS A 209 -19.97 -3.83 10.61
N LEU A 210 -18.96 -3.32 9.91
CA LEU A 210 -18.34 -3.99 8.77
C LEU A 210 -17.56 -5.24 9.21
N TRP A 211 -16.83 -5.13 10.33
CA TRP A 211 -16.02 -6.20 10.88
C TRP A 211 -16.23 -6.32 12.39
N PRO A 212 -17.23 -7.11 12.83
CA PRO A 212 -17.53 -7.30 14.24
C PRO A 212 -16.33 -7.87 15.02
N PRO A 213 -15.98 -7.31 16.20
CA PRO A 213 -14.86 -7.80 17.02
C PRO A 213 -14.96 -9.28 17.41
N ALA A 214 -16.18 -9.81 17.56
CA ALA A 214 -16.39 -11.23 17.84
C ALA A 214 -15.86 -12.16 16.73
N SER A 215 -15.83 -11.67 15.49
CA SER A 215 -15.39 -12.44 14.31
C SER A 215 -13.96 -12.11 13.88
N TRP A 216 -13.53 -10.86 14.09
CA TRP A 216 -12.30 -10.29 13.51
C TRP A 216 -11.28 -9.79 14.55
N GLY A 217 -11.62 -9.81 15.83
CA GLY A 217 -10.86 -9.15 16.88
C GLY A 217 -10.89 -7.62 16.73
N ALA A 218 -10.10 -6.93 17.56
CA ALA A 218 -9.94 -5.49 17.42
C ALA A 218 -9.20 -5.15 16.12
N LEU A 219 -9.76 -4.19 15.37
CA LEU A 219 -9.17 -3.64 14.15
C LEU A 219 -8.82 -2.17 14.34
N SER A 220 -7.73 -1.72 13.70
CA SER A 220 -7.42 -0.30 13.55
C SER A 220 -7.13 0.04 12.09
N ILE A 221 -7.64 1.17 11.62
CA ILE A 221 -7.32 1.71 10.30
C ILE A 221 -5.95 2.37 10.37
N MET A 222 -5.04 1.99 9.47
CA MET A 222 -3.77 2.69 9.30
C MET A 222 -3.98 4.03 8.58
N ALA A 223 -3.10 4.99 8.82
CA ALA A 223 -3.08 6.23 8.07
C ALA A 223 -2.83 5.98 6.56
N GLY A 224 -3.13 6.99 5.74
CA GLY A 224 -2.78 7.00 4.31
C GLY A 224 -3.77 6.30 3.37
N ALA A 225 -5.02 6.10 3.80
CA ALA A 225 -6.10 5.71 2.88
C ALA A 225 -6.18 6.69 1.70
N GLN A 226 -6.22 6.18 0.47
CA GLN A 226 -6.12 7.00 -0.74
C GLN A 226 -7.02 6.46 -1.86
N VAL A 227 -7.50 7.35 -2.72
CA VAL A 227 -8.17 7.02 -3.98
C VAL A 227 -7.23 7.35 -5.12
N VAL A 228 -6.88 6.35 -5.92
CA VAL A 228 -5.92 6.45 -7.04
C VAL A 228 -6.56 5.98 -8.34
N ARG A 229 -5.92 6.28 -9.48
CA ARG A 229 -6.33 5.78 -10.80
C ARG A 229 -5.72 4.40 -11.03
N LEU A 230 -6.52 3.45 -11.52
CA LEU A 230 -6.12 2.07 -11.77
C LEU A 230 -6.01 1.76 -13.27
N LEU A 231 -6.92 2.31 -14.07
CA LEU A 231 -6.99 2.10 -15.50
C LEU A 231 -7.58 3.33 -16.21
N ASP A 232 -7.21 3.48 -17.47
CA ASP A 232 -7.95 4.19 -18.50
C ASP A 232 -8.46 3.09 -19.47
N VAL A 233 -9.77 2.93 -19.59
CA VAL A 233 -10.45 1.86 -20.36
C VAL A 233 -10.64 2.28 -21.82
#